data_AF-A0A1F6FMF1-F1
#
_entry.id   AF-A0A1F6FMF1-F1
#
_cell.length_a   1.000
_cell.length_b   1.000
_cell.length_c   1.000
_cell.angle_alpha   90.00
_cell.angle_beta   90.00
_cell.angle_gamma   90.00
#
_symmetry.space_group_name_H-M   'P 1'
#
loop_
_entity.id
_entity.type
_entity.pdbx_description
1 polymer ?
#
loop_
_entity_poly.entity_id
_entity_poly.type
_entity_poly.pdbx_seq_one_letter_code
_entity_poly.pdbx_strand_id
1 'polypeptide(L)'
;MNPALVLIEYARWHYGDGVSEYLLLWRNFHWFFYHFFSVPVLFATLFQPFHRMREPYKRGFDPEAFFESAFGNFIIRIVGFVTRSSLLLIALVFHAFLFFCGAIIFFGFLSAPILIPFIFTVAFSLIFS
;
A
#
# COMPACT_ATOMS: atom_id res chain seq x y z
N MET A 1 8.05 2.49 43.99
CA MET A 1 8.29 3.24 42.73
C MET A 1 7.52 4.55 42.82
N ASN A 2 8.14 5.69 42.49
CA ASN A 2 7.45 6.98 42.54
C ASN A 2 6.48 7.06 41.34
N PRO A 3 5.14 7.18 41.56
CA PRO A 3 4.17 7.20 40.46
C PRO A 3 4.41 8.35 39.48
N ALA A 4 4.94 9.49 39.94
CA ALA A 4 5.28 10.60 39.07
C ALA A 4 6.42 10.27 38.09
N LEU A 5 7.41 9.48 38.54
CA LEU A 5 8.53 9.05 37.71
C LEU A 5 8.05 8.15 36.57
N VAL A 6 7.14 7.22 36.87
CA VAL A 6 6.56 6.31 35.87
C VAL A 6 5.80 7.07 34.79
N LEU A 7 5.03 8.11 35.17
CA LEU A 7 4.29 8.92 34.21
C LEU A 7 5.22 9.71 33.28
N ILE A 8 6.33 10.23 33.80
CA ILE A 8 7.33 10.97 33.01
C ILE A 8 8.07 10.02 32.06
N GLU A 9 8.50 8.85 32.54
CA GLU A 9 9.14 7.82 31.71
C GLU A 9 8.21 7.33 30.60
N TYR A 10 6.95 7.06 30.93
CA TYR A 10 5.94 6.69 29.95
C TYR A 10 5.72 7.79 28.91
N ALA A 11 5.55 9.06 29.32
CA ALA A 11 5.38 10.16 28.38
C ALA A 11 6.60 10.33 27.47
N ARG A 12 7.82 10.19 28.02
CA ARG A 12 9.06 10.23 27.25
C ARG A 12 9.13 9.13 26.20
N TRP A 13 8.79 7.90 26.60
CA TRP A 13 8.75 6.77 25.66
C TRP A 13 7.66 6.98 24.61
N HIS A 14 6.45 7.35 25.03
CA HIS A 14 5.26 7.46 24.18
C HIS A 14 5.45 8.49 23.07
N TYR A 15 6.02 9.65 23.38
CA TYR A 15 6.28 10.72 22.41
C TYR A 15 7.68 10.67 21.76
N GLY A 16 8.54 9.76 22.22
CA GLY A 16 9.89 9.56 21.69
C GLY A 16 9.99 8.24 20.92
N ASP A 17 10.49 7.21 21.60
CA ASP A 17 10.77 5.91 21.00
C ASP A 17 9.50 5.28 20.39
N GLY A 18 8.35 5.38 21.07
CA GLY A 18 7.07 4.84 20.58
C GLY A 18 6.64 5.48 19.25
N VAL A 19 6.81 6.79 19.08
CA VAL A 19 6.55 7.47 17.79
C VAL A 19 7.52 6.98 16.71
N SER A 20 8.81 6.85 17.04
CA SER A 20 9.82 6.39 16.09
C SER A 20 9.55 4.95 15.63
N GLU A 21 9.25 4.04 16.57
CA GLU A 21 8.88 2.65 16.28
C GLU A 21 7.61 2.56 15.44
N TYR A 22 6.61 3.39 15.75
CA TYR A 22 5.39 3.46 14.95
C TYR A 22 5.67 3.87 13.51
N LEU A 23 6.41 4.96 13.30
CA LEU A 23 6.74 5.47 11.97
C LEU A 23 7.61 4.46 11.18
N LEU A 24 8.52 3.77 11.86
CA LEU A 24 9.31 2.68 11.29
C LEU A 24 8.41 1.54 10.81
N LEU A 25 7.47 1.09 11.65
CA LEU A 25 6.52 0.03 11.30
C LEU A 25 5.62 0.47 10.14
N TRP A 26 5.10 1.70 10.17
CA TRP A 26 4.25 2.24 9.12
C TRP A 26 4.97 2.30 7.78
N ARG A 27 6.24 2.75 7.78
CA ARG A 27 7.11 2.71 6.59
C ARG A 27 7.35 1.28 6.11
N ASN A 28 7.59 0.34 7.02
CA ASN A 28 7.84 -1.06 6.66
C ASN A 28 6.60 -1.71 6.02
N PHE A 29 5.38 -1.36 6.48
CA PHE A 29 4.15 -1.80 5.82
C PHE A 29 4.07 -1.25 4.39
N HIS A 30 4.27 0.05 4.19
CA HIS A 30 4.30 0.64 2.84
C HIS A 30 5.34 -0.05 1.95
N TRP A 31 6.55 -0.25 2.46
CA TRP A 31 7.61 -0.96 1.75
C TRP A 31 7.20 -2.41 1.41
N PHE A 32 6.63 -3.15 2.35
CA PHE A 32 6.15 -4.51 2.13
C PHE A 32 5.12 -4.57 1.02
N PHE A 33 4.08 -3.71 1.05
CA PHE A 33 3.03 -3.72 0.03
C PHE A 33 3.55 -3.25 -1.33
N TYR A 34 4.50 -2.31 -1.37
CA TYR A 34 5.17 -1.90 -2.60
C TYR A 34 5.87 -3.08 -3.30
N HIS A 35 6.50 -3.97 -2.53
CA HIS A 35 7.15 -5.19 -3.04
C HIS A 35 6.15 -6.31 -3.32
N PHE A 36 5.14 -6.50 -2.46
CA PHE A 36 4.10 -7.50 -2.63
C PHE A 36 3.36 -7.35 -3.96
N PHE A 37 2.96 -6.11 -4.29
CA PHE A 37 2.36 -5.81 -5.59
C PHE A 37 3.37 -5.75 -6.73
N SER A 38 4.68 -5.90 -6.46
CA SER A 38 5.74 -5.81 -7.47
C SER A 38 5.63 -4.52 -8.31
N VAL A 39 5.30 -3.40 -7.66
CA VAL A 39 5.05 -2.11 -8.33
C VAL A 39 6.19 -1.71 -9.28
N PRO A 40 7.49 -1.83 -8.93
CA PRO A 40 8.57 -1.51 -9.85
C PRO A 40 8.52 -2.33 -11.15
N VAL A 41 8.22 -3.62 -11.03
CA VAL A 41 8.17 -4.55 -12.16
C VAL A 41 6.95 -4.27 -13.03
N LEU A 42 5.79 -4.03 -12.43
CA LEU A 42 4.58 -3.66 -13.16
C LEU A 42 4.77 -2.36 -13.95
N PHE A 43 5.41 -1.36 -13.32
CA PHE A 43 5.68 -0.07 -13.96
C PHE A 43 6.72 -0.19 -15.09
N ALA A 44 7.80 -0.95 -14.86
CA ALA A 44 8.79 -1.21 -15.89
C ALA A 44 8.18 -1.96 -17.09
N THR A 45 7.38 -3.00 -16.83
CA THR A 45 6.79 -3.85 -17.88
C THR A 45 5.61 -3.21 -18.62
N LEU A 46 5.08 -2.08 -18.14
CA LEU A 46 4.11 -1.27 -18.89
C LEU A 46 4.73 -0.61 -20.13
N PHE A 47 5.99 -0.18 -20.01
CA PHE A 47 6.71 0.50 -21.10
C PHE A 47 7.73 -0.40 -21.81
N GLN A 48 8.01 -1.60 -21.29
CA GLN A 48 8.90 -2.52 -21.98
C GLN A 48 8.29 -3.02 -23.30
N PRO A 49 9.06 -2.98 -24.41
CA PRO A 49 8.56 -3.44 -25.69
C PRO A 49 8.44 -4.97 -25.67
N PHE A 50 7.22 -5.46 -25.92
CA PHE A 50 6.85 -6.88 -25.94
C PHE A 50 7.53 -7.63 -27.10
N HIS A 51 8.82 -7.94 -26.95
CA HIS A 51 9.61 -8.61 -27.98
C HIS A 51 9.46 -10.13 -27.98
N ARG A 52 8.98 -10.75 -26.87
CA ARG A 52 8.94 -12.22 -26.71
C ARG A 52 7.62 -12.91 -27.05
N MET A 53 6.49 -12.20 -27.07
CA MET A 53 5.17 -12.81 -27.35
C MET A 53 4.66 -12.49 -28.75
N ARG A 54 5.54 -12.12 -29.68
CA ARG A 54 5.12 -11.86 -31.06
C ARG A 54 5.03 -13.19 -31.80
N GLU A 55 3.88 -13.47 -32.39
CA GLU A 55 3.82 -14.49 -33.43
C GLU A 55 4.83 -14.10 -34.53
N PRO A 56 5.72 -15.03 -34.93
CA PRO A 56 6.67 -14.75 -36.00
C PRO A 56 5.89 -14.52 -37.30
N TYR A 57 6.06 -13.34 -37.90
CA TYR A 57 5.51 -13.07 -39.23
C TYR A 57 6.05 -14.12 -40.22
N LYS A 58 5.15 -14.80 -40.93
CA LYS A 58 5.53 -15.74 -42.00
C LYS A 58 6.35 -14.97 -43.06
N ARG A 59 7.45 -15.60 -43.53
CA ARG A 59 8.29 -15.05 -44.60
C ARG A 59 7.55 -15.18 -45.95
N GLY A 60 7.13 -14.05 -46.52
CA GLY A 60 6.42 -13.97 -47.80
C GLY A 60 5.48 -12.76 -47.83
N PHE A 61 5.03 -12.33 -49.02
CA PHE A 61 4.02 -11.28 -49.17
C PHE A 61 2.62 -11.92 -49.07
N ASP A 62 2.23 -12.30 -47.85
CA ASP A 62 0.90 -12.86 -47.53
C ASP A 62 0.15 -11.87 -46.61
N PRO A 63 -0.71 -11.01 -47.17
CA PRO A 63 -1.45 -10.01 -46.40
C PRO A 63 -2.36 -10.64 -45.35
N GLU A 64 -2.96 -11.80 -45.63
CA GLU A 64 -3.90 -12.48 -44.74
C GLU A 64 -3.18 -12.97 -43.47
N ALA A 65 -2.04 -13.66 -43.65
CA ALA A 65 -1.20 -14.07 -42.53
C ALA A 65 -0.59 -12.87 -41.76
N PHE A 66 -0.35 -11.74 -42.43
CA PHE A 66 0.09 -10.51 -41.77
C PHE A 66 -1.00 -9.93 -40.85
N PHE A 67 -2.24 -9.87 -41.32
CA PHE A 67 -3.36 -9.35 -40.54
C PHE A 67 -3.70 -10.24 -39.34
N GLU A 68 -3.70 -11.57 -39.49
CA GLU A 68 -3.90 -12.51 -38.36
C GLU A 68 -2.88 -12.27 -37.24
N SER A 69 -1.59 -12.29 -37.55
CA SER A 69 -0.55 -12.08 -36.53
C SER A 69 -0.52 -10.65 -35.97
N ALA A 70 -0.91 -9.65 -36.75
CA ALA A 70 -1.07 -8.28 -36.24
C ALA A 70 -2.20 -8.19 -35.21
N PHE A 71 -3.36 -8.81 -35.50
CA PHE A 71 -4.52 -8.82 -34.60
C PHE A 71 -4.23 -9.61 -33.32
N GLY A 72 -3.63 -10.81 -33.43
CA GLY A 72 -3.22 -11.62 -32.29
C GLY A 72 -2.25 -10.87 -31.37
N ASN A 73 -1.23 -10.24 -31.95
CA ASN A 73 -0.28 -9.41 -31.20
C ASN A 73 -0.93 -8.18 -30.53
N PHE A 74 -1.94 -7.60 -31.16
CA PHE A 74 -2.69 -6.47 -30.59
C PHE A 74 -3.52 -6.90 -29.37
N ILE A 75 -4.22 -8.04 -29.45
CA ILE A 75 -4.99 -8.58 -28.34
C ILE A 75 -4.09 -8.88 -27.13
N ILE A 76 -2.96 -9.57 -27.35
CA ILE A 76 -2.00 -9.89 -26.27
C ILE A 76 -1.48 -8.61 -25.59
N ARG A 77 -1.23 -7.54 -26.35
CA ARG A 77 -0.81 -6.24 -25.82
C ARG A 77 -1.89 -5.59 -24.95
N ILE A 78 -3.14 -5.59 -25.41
CA ILE A 78 -4.27 -5.03 -24.65
C ILE A 78 -4.45 -5.80 -23.34
N VAL A 79 -4.51 -7.13 -23.39
CA VAL A 79 -4.68 -7.95 -22.20
C VAL A 79 -3.57 -7.69 -21.20
N GLY A 80 -2.31 -7.70 -21.64
CA GLY A 80 -1.17 -7.39 -20.77
C GLY A 80 -1.21 -5.99 -20.19
N PHE A 81 -1.63 -4.99 -20.97
CA PHE A 81 -1.78 -3.61 -20.51
C PHE A 81 -2.89 -3.47 -19.46
N VAL A 82 -4.06 -4.07 -19.71
CA VAL A 82 -5.23 -4.03 -18.81
C VAL A 82 -4.90 -4.72 -17.49
N THR A 83 -4.30 -5.91 -17.51
CA THR A 83 -3.92 -6.63 -16.29
C THR A 83 -2.89 -5.86 -15.46
N ARG A 84 -1.88 -5.25 -16.08
CA ARG A 84 -0.88 -4.45 -15.34
C ARG A 84 -1.48 -3.17 -14.77
N SER A 85 -2.34 -2.50 -15.55
CA SER A 85 -2.99 -1.26 -15.12
C SER A 85 -3.96 -1.51 -13.96
N SER A 86 -4.71 -2.63 -13.98
CA SER A 86 -5.60 -2.99 -12.87
C SER A 86 -4.81 -3.33 -11.60
N LEU A 87 -3.69 -4.06 -11.70
CA LEU A 87 -2.83 -4.35 -10.56
C LEU A 87 -2.21 -3.08 -9.97
N LEU A 88 -1.76 -2.14 -10.80
CA LEU A 88 -1.26 -0.84 -10.33
C LEU A 88 -2.35 -0.01 -9.64
N LEU A 89 -3.57 -0.02 -10.18
CA LEU A 89 -4.70 0.68 -9.56
C LEU A 89 -5.00 0.08 -8.18
N ILE A 90 -5.05 -1.24 -8.06
CA ILE A 90 -5.24 -1.93 -6.78
C ILE A 90 -4.11 -1.57 -5.80
N ALA A 91 -2.85 -1.62 -6.25
CA ALA A 91 -1.71 -1.26 -5.42
C ALA A 91 -1.79 0.19 -4.90
N LEU A 92 -2.26 1.12 -5.74
CA LEU A 92 -2.48 2.52 -5.37
C LEU A 92 -3.59 2.66 -4.32
N VAL A 93 -4.73 2.00 -4.51
CA VAL A 93 -5.84 1.99 -3.55
C VAL A 93 -5.40 1.41 -2.21
N PHE A 94 -4.64 0.31 -2.21
CA PHE A 94 -4.08 -0.26 -0.99
C PHE A 94 -3.10 0.69 -0.29
N HIS A 95 -2.22 1.37 -1.03
CA HIS A 95 -1.32 2.36 -0.45
C HIS A 95 -2.08 3.54 0.17
N ALA A 96 -3.10 4.05 -0.51
CA ALA A 96 -3.94 5.12 0.02
C ALA A 96 -4.65 4.66 1.31
N PHE A 97 -5.26 3.48 1.29
CA PHE A 97 -5.91 2.89 2.46
C PHE A 97 -4.95 2.74 3.64
N LEU A 98 -3.76 2.15 3.42
CA LEU A 98 -2.73 2.01 4.46
C LEU A 98 -2.24 3.35 5.00
N PHE A 99 -2.14 4.36 4.14
CA PHE A 99 -1.76 5.70 4.56
C PHE A 99 -2.82 6.31 5.48
N PHE A 100 -4.10 6.27 5.09
CA PHE A 100 -5.18 6.84 5.91
C PHE A 100 -5.40 6.07 7.21
N CYS A 101 -5.44 4.74 7.16
CA CYS A 101 -5.55 3.91 8.37
C CYS A 101 -4.36 4.12 9.30
N GLY A 102 -3.14 4.13 8.76
CA GLY A 102 -1.93 4.43 9.53
C GLY A 102 -1.95 5.82 10.14
N ALA A 103 -2.44 6.84 9.43
CA ALA A 103 -2.57 8.18 10.00
C ALA A 103 -3.61 8.23 11.13
N ILE A 104 -4.79 7.61 10.96
CA ILE A 104 -5.85 7.57 11.99
C ILE A 104 -5.33 6.88 13.25
N ILE A 105 -4.69 5.71 13.11
CA ILE A 105 -4.13 4.97 14.25
C ILE A 105 -3.01 5.78 14.90
N PHE A 106 -2.19 6.51 14.13
CA PHE A 106 -1.13 7.35 14.67
C PHE A 106 -1.67 8.50 15.53
N PHE A 107 -2.70 9.20 15.06
CA PHE A 107 -3.35 10.25 15.84
C PHE A 107 -4.05 9.67 17.08
N GLY A 108 -4.66 8.49 16.96
CA GLY A 108 -5.20 7.74 18.10
C GLY A 108 -4.12 7.39 19.12
N PHE A 109 -2.95 6.93 18.66
CA PHE A 109 -1.79 6.65 19.52
C PHE A 109 -1.30 7.92 20.22
N LEU A 110 -1.10 9.02 19.50
CA LEU A 110 -0.59 10.28 20.07
C LEU A 110 -1.51 10.86 21.16
N SER A 111 -2.81 10.66 20.99
CA SER A 111 -3.85 11.13 21.93
C SER A 111 -4.18 10.12 23.03
N ALA A 112 -3.73 8.86 22.92
CA ALA A 112 -4.04 7.77 23.85
C ALA A 112 -3.79 8.11 25.34
N PRO A 113 -2.69 8.80 25.73
CA PRO A 113 -2.45 9.15 27.14
C PRO A 113 -3.55 10.00 27.77
N ILE A 114 -4.31 10.75 26.96
CA ILE A 114 -5.41 11.61 27.39
C ILE A 114 -6.76 10.93 27.14
N LEU A 115 -6.93 10.36 25.94
CA LEU A 115 -8.19 9.75 25.49
C LEU A 115 -8.59 8.56 26.36
N ILE A 116 -7.64 7.71 26.75
CA ILE A 116 -7.92 6.52 27.55
C ILE A 116 -8.48 6.91 28.93
N PRO A 117 -7.78 7.72 29.77
CA PRO A 117 -8.34 8.16 31.04
C PRO A 117 -9.69 8.88 30.88
N PHE A 118 -9.82 9.73 29.86
CA PHE A 118 -11.06 10.45 29.59
C PHE A 118 -12.24 9.50 29.34
N ILE A 119 -12.08 8.53 28.43
CA ILE A 119 -13.11 7.52 28.15
C ILE A 119 -13.50 6.75 29.41
N PHE A 120 -12.51 6.34 30.22
CA PHE A 120 -12.78 5.66 31.49
C PHE A 120 -13.61 6.51 32.46
N THR A 121 -13.28 7.79 32.62
CA THR A 121 -14.05 8.68 33.51
C THR A 121 -15.48 8.91 33.05
N VAL A 122 -15.70 9.11 31.75
CA VAL A 122 -17.03 9.29 31.16
C VAL A 122 -17.85 8.01 31.29
N ALA A 123 -17.28 6.85 30.94
CA ALA A 123 -17.95 5.56 31.05
C ALA A 123 -18.37 5.27 32.49
N PHE A 124 -17.49 5.55 33.47
CA PHE A 124 -17.83 5.40 34.88
C PHE A 124 -19.01 6.29 35.27
N SER A 125 -18.99 7.58 34.90
CA SER A 125 -20.08 8.51 35.23
C SER A 125 -21.45 8.08 34.68
N LEU A 126 -21.48 7.50 33.46
CA LEU A 126 -22.72 7.05 32.82
C LEU A 126 -23.31 5.78 33.44
N ILE A 127 -22.46 4.91 34.01
CA ILE A 127 -22.91 3.66 34.65
C ILE A 127 -23.50 3.95 36.04
N PHE A 128 -22.99 4.95 36.75
CA PHE A 128 -23.39 5.29 38.11
C PHE A 128 -24.32 6.50 38.23
N SER A 129 -24.76 7.08 37.09
CA SER A 129 -25.84 8.08 37.00
C SER A 129 -27.18 7.43 36.72
#